data_AF-A0A0A2VIF1-F1
#
_entry.id   AF-A0A0A2VIF1-F1
#
_cell.length_a   1.000
_cell.length_b   1.000
_cell.length_c   1.000
_cell.angle_alpha   90.00
_cell.angle_beta   90.00
_cell.angle_gamma   90.00
#
_symmetry.space_group_name_H-M   'P 1'
#
loop_
_entity.id
_entity.type
_entity.pdbx_description
1 polymer ?
#
loop_
_entity_poly.entity_id
_entity_poly.type
_entity_poly.pdbx_seq_one_letter_code
_entity_poly.pdbx_strand_id
1 'polypeptide(L)'
;MNPSTPDSWDPDAVSPDSFGPPADEPKPPIRHIEYAVDGNHIKRFQFTDEDIQWYFDGRDPYLETPSPQAAETPGQDAAPAATAARRDDLALLCHSTELAVEIGKHLCPRDIVALYSTSRAFHDAVDRYMSASVRAWIAHQAPEAGHVFDFRLYKRVLVADPSGRTWDYQYDTTITDEKEESSTSSGVRRNGAVDAAKAQEVRAVPGLKYLQLVVGRDRCCRDMRAILARHGHRTPRSMHATLLKLWLCLEVPTSEQRAALLRNPRHALQ
;
A
#
# COMPACT_ATOMS: atom_id res chain seq x y z
N MET A 1 54.35 26.99 9.91
CA MET A 1 54.30 26.34 8.59
C MET A 1 54.73 24.90 8.76
N ASN A 2 53.83 23.96 8.49
CA ASN A 2 54.13 22.52 8.30
C ASN A 2 55.03 22.36 7.04
N PRO A 3 55.73 21.22 6.80
CA PRO A 3 55.13 19.89 6.89
C PRO A 3 56.01 18.70 7.34
N SER A 4 55.28 17.66 7.73
CA SER A 4 55.66 16.26 7.90
C SER A 4 56.20 15.61 6.61
N THR A 5 57.01 14.56 6.77
CA THR A 5 57.00 13.35 5.91
C THR A 5 57.47 12.13 6.71
N PRO A 6 57.03 10.91 6.34
CA PRO A 6 56.88 9.76 7.23
C PRO A 6 57.77 8.55 6.86
N ASP A 7 57.48 7.41 7.50
CA ASP A 7 57.72 6.02 7.10
C ASP A 7 59.11 5.41 7.32
N SER A 8 59.24 4.71 8.46
CA SER A 8 59.97 3.43 8.51
C SER A 8 58.95 2.30 8.63
N TRP A 9 58.73 1.58 7.54
CA TRP A 9 57.94 0.34 7.50
C TRP A 9 58.67 -0.75 8.29
N ASP A 10 58.03 -1.32 9.30
CA ASP A 10 58.54 -2.45 10.08
C ASP A 10 57.92 -3.77 9.55
N PRO A 11 58.70 -4.64 8.88
CA PRO A 11 58.17 -5.83 8.22
C PRO A 11 57.79 -6.99 9.17
N ASP A 12 58.03 -6.89 10.47
CA ASP A 12 57.82 -8.00 11.42
C ASP A 12 56.58 -7.84 12.34
N ALA A 13 55.72 -6.84 12.11
CA ALA A 13 54.55 -6.56 12.94
C ALA A 13 53.27 -7.36 12.57
N VAL A 14 53.38 -8.47 11.83
CA VAL A 14 52.22 -9.30 11.48
C VAL A 14 52.24 -10.60 12.30
N SER A 15 51.48 -10.60 13.40
CA SER A 15 51.11 -11.82 14.12
C SER A 15 50.33 -12.76 13.18
N PRO A 16 50.55 -14.09 13.25
CA PRO A 16 49.94 -15.06 12.35
C PRO A 16 48.43 -15.28 12.56
N ASP A 17 47.83 -14.69 13.61
CA ASP A 17 46.43 -14.93 13.99
C ASP A 17 45.41 -13.97 13.34
N SER A 18 45.83 -13.12 12.39
CA SER A 18 44.92 -12.15 11.76
C SER A 18 44.33 -12.61 10.43
N PHE A 19 44.51 -13.88 10.05
CA PHE A 19 43.85 -14.45 8.88
C PHE A 19 42.56 -15.16 9.32
N GLY A 20 41.42 -14.59 8.93
CA GLY A 20 40.19 -15.38 8.79
C GLY A 20 40.43 -16.58 7.87
N PRO A 21 39.55 -17.60 7.90
CA PRO A 21 39.76 -18.83 7.15
C PRO A 21 40.04 -18.53 5.66
N PRO A 22 41.00 -19.22 5.03
CA PRO A 22 41.44 -18.93 3.67
C PRO A 22 40.27 -19.04 2.68
N ALA A 23 40.18 -18.06 1.77
CA ALA A 23 39.04 -17.80 0.90
C ALA A 23 38.70 -18.89 -0.15
N ASP A 24 39.39 -20.04 -0.15
CA ASP A 24 39.30 -21.08 -1.19
C ASP A 24 38.70 -22.42 -0.71
N GLU A 25 38.21 -22.52 0.52
CA GLU A 25 37.46 -23.73 0.93
C GLU A 25 35.99 -23.67 0.46
N PRO A 26 35.48 -24.71 -0.21
CA PRO A 26 34.09 -24.75 -0.66
C PRO A 26 33.14 -24.78 0.55
N LYS A 27 32.21 -23.83 0.61
CA LYS A 27 31.24 -23.73 1.71
C LYS A 27 30.51 -25.08 1.90
N PRO A 28 30.40 -25.59 3.14
CA PRO A 28 29.70 -26.85 3.39
C PRO A 28 28.21 -26.73 3.00
N PRO A 29 27.61 -27.77 2.39
CA PRO A 29 26.20 -27.72 2.01
C PRO A 29 25.29 -27.71 3.25
N ILE A 30 24.42 -26.71 3.33
CA ILE A 30 23.47 -26.52 4.43
C ILE A 30 22.54 -27.73 4.54
N ARG A 31 22.46 -28.32 5.72
CA ARG A 31 21.65 -29.52 5.98
C ARG A 31 20.19 -29.15 6.26
N HIS A 32 19.29 -30.08 5.92
CA HIS A 32 17.86 -29.95 6.21
C HIS A 32 17.44 -31.06 7.18
N ILE A 33 16.69 -30.71 8.22
CA ILE A 33 15.95 -31.69 9.00
C ILE A 33 14.48 -31.59 8.65
N GLU A 34 13.88 -32.75 8.39
CA GLU A 34 12.44 -32.94 8.29
C GLU A 34 11.89 -33.44 9.62
N TYR A 35 10.90 -32.73 10.15
CA TYR A 35 10.15 -33.22 11.30
C TYR A 35 8.65 -32.94 11.10
N ALA A 36 7.82 -33.85 11.60
CA ALA A 36 6.37 -33.77 11.49
C ALA A 36 5.82 -32.99 12.69
N VAL A 37 5.11 -31.89 12.43
CA VAL A 37 4.32 -31.17 13.44
C VAL A 37 2.88 -31.17 12.97
N ASP A 38 1.97 -31.72 13.79
CA ASP A 38 0.53 -31.78 13.51
C ASP A 38 0.15 -32.34 12.12
N GLY A 39 0.84 -33.39 11.68
CA GLY A 39 0.58 -34.08 10.41
C GLY A 39 1.10 -33.37 9.16
N ASN A 40 1.80 -32.23 9.31
CA ASN A 40 2.40 -31.49 8.21
C ASN A 40 3.94 -31.60 8.25
N HIS A 41 4.56 -31.89 7.11
CA HIS A 41 6.01 -32.01 7.00
C HIS A 41 6.66 -30.63 6.81
N ILE A 42 7.42 -30.19 7.81
CA ILE A 42 8.14 -28.92 7.75
C ILE A 42 9.63 -29.24 7.54
N LYS A 43 10.22 -28.65 6.49
CA LYS A 43 11.67 -28.66 6.25
C LYS A 43 12.25 -27.41 6.89
N ARG A 44 13.15 -27.57 7.87
CA ARG A 44 13.96 -26.47 8.39
C ARG A 44 15.43 -26.69 8.07
N PHE A 45 16.14 -25.59 7.86
CA PHE A 45 17.59 -25.59 7.78
C PHE A 45 18.15 -25.88 9.17
N GLN A 46 19.16 -26.75 9.25
CA GLN A 46 19.94 -26.97 10.45
C GLN A 46 21.37 -26.54 10.16
N PHE A 47 21.90 -25.65 11.00
CA PHE A 47 23.28 -25.21 10.97
C PHE A 47 24.01 -25.89 12.12
N THR A 48 25.17 -26.49 11.84
CA THR A 48 26.11 -26.94 12.87
C THR A 48 26.92 -25.76 13.41
N ASP A 49 27.64 -25.93 14.51
CA ASP A 49 28.46 -24.86 15.11
C ASP A 49 29.51 -24.31 14.11
N GLU A 50 30.04 -25.19 13.24
CA GLU A 50 30.93 -24.81 12.14
C GLU A 50 30.19 -23.99 11.08
N ASP A 51 28.97 -24.38 10.70
CA ASP A 51 28.14 -23.60 9.76
C ASP A 51 27.75 -22.24 10.34
N ILE A 52 27.47 -22.17 11.65
CA ILE A 52 27.15 -20.91 12.34
C ILE A 52 28.36 -19.98 12.31
N GLN A 53 29.55 -20.52 12.54
CA GLN A 53 30.79 -19.78 12.43
C GLN A 53 31.02 -19.27 10.99
N TRP A 54 30.72 -20.09 9.98
CA TRP A 54 31.00 -19.79 8.57
C TRP A 54 29.99 -18.82 7.95
N TYR A 55 28.70 -18.97 8.25
CA TYR A 55 27.61 -18.23 7.60
C TYR A 55 27.10 -17.04 8.41
N PHE A 56 27.29 -17.04 9.72
CA PHE A 56 26.71 -16.05 10.64
C PHE A 56 27.75 -15.45 11.60
N ASP A 57 29.04 -15.57 11.28
CA ASP A 57 30.16 -15.05 12.08
C ASP A 57 30.08 -15.47 13.57
N GLY A 58 29.64 -16.72 13.82
CA GLY A 58 29.52 -17.30 15.15
C GLY A 58 28.26 -16.89 15.93
N ARG A 59 27.32 -16.17 15.31
CA ARG A 59 26.04 -15.80 15.92
C ARG A 59 24.94 -16.78 15.51
N ASP A 60 24.45 -17.58 16.45
CA ASP A 60 23.36 -18.52 16.21
C ASP A 60 22.04 -17.77 15.90
N PRO A 61 21.44 -17.96 14.69
CA PRO A 61 20.21 -17.28 14.28
C PRO A 61 18.96 -17.75 15.04
N TYR A 62 19.03 -18.80 15.86
CA TYR A 62 17.88 -19.37 16.58
C TYR A 62 17.83 -19.04 18.08
N LEU A 63 18.90 -18.48 18.65
CA LEU A 63 19.00 -18.23 20.10
C LEU A 63 18.56 -16.83 20.54
N GLU A 64 17.79 -16.07 19.75
CA GLU A 64 17.23 -14.76 20.13
C GLU A 64 16.09 -14.84 21.20
N THR A 65 16.32 -15.57 22.29
CA THR A 65 15.58 -15.39 23.54
C THR A 65 16.57 -15.50 24.70
N PRO A 66 16.77 -14.46 25.53
CA PRO A 66 17.56 -14.61 26.73
C PRO A 66 16.79 -15.53 27.69
N SER A 67 17.31 -16.73 27.93
CA SER A 67 16.91 -17.54 29.09
C SER A 67 17.35 -16.78 30.36
N PRO A 68 16.51 -16.60 31.39
CA PRO A 68 16.82 -15.73 32.53
C PRO A 68 17.91 -16.24 33.50
N GLN A 69 18.70 -17.25 33.14
CA GLN A 69 19.56 -17.95 34.10
C GLN A 69 20.85 -18.45 33.45
N ALA A 70 21.83 -17.56 33.26
CA ALA A 70 23.26 -17.91 33.26
C ALA A 70 24.14 -16.65 33.35
N ALA A 71 24.80 -16.49 34.51
CA ALA A 71 26.09 -15.84 34.77
C ALA A 71 26.27 -14.35 34.37
N GLU A 72 26.34 -13.37 35.28
CA GLU A 72 27.40 -13.14 36.29
C GLU A 72 28.82 -13.38 35.78
N THR A 73 29.43 -12.34 35.19
CA THR A 73 30.88 -12.09 35.27
C THR A 73 31.13 -10.57 35.25
N PRO A 74 31.88 -10.01 36.22
CA PRO A 74 32.19 -8.58 36.26
C PRO A 74 33.50 -8.28 35.52
N GLY A 75 33.47 -7.41 34.52
CA GLY A 75 34.70 -7.04 33.79
C GLY A 75 34.47 -6.17 32.55
N GLN A 76 34.35 -4.87 32.81
CA GLN A 76 34.77 -3.72 31.99
C GLN A 76 34.30 -3.55 30.53
N ASP A 77 33.94 -2.29 30.26
CA ASP A 77 33.59 -1.64 28.99
C ASP A 77 32.27 -2.05 28.34
N ALA A 78 31.19 -1.73 29.05
CA ALA A 78 29.86 -1.57 28.50
C ALA A 78 29.83 -0.43 27.46
N ALA A 79 30.19 -0.73 26.22
CA ALA A 79 29.62 -0.03 25.07
C ALA A 79 28.12 -0.35 25.05
N PRO A 80 27.23 0.63 24.88
CA PRO A 80 25.81 0.39 25.00
C PRO A 80 25.41 -0.60 23.92
N ALA A 81 24.89 -1.76 24.35
CA ALA A 81 24.22 -2.71 23.50
C ALA A 81 23.05 -2.01 22.82
N ALA A 82 23.32 -1.41 21.67
CA ALA A 82 22.32 -1.05 20.71
C ALA A 82 21.76 -2.36 20.16
N THR A 83 20.80 -2.94 20.88
CA THR A 83 19.62 -3.51 20.24
C THR A 83 19.04 -2.38 19.40
N ALA A 84 19.62 -2.18 18.21
CA ALA A 84 19.08 -1.33 17.18
C ALA A 84 17.74 -1.98 16.84
N ALA A 85 16.69 -1.54 17.54
CA ALA A 85 15.31 -1.83 17.19
C ALA A 85 15.23 -1.72 15.68
N ARG A 86 15.06 -2.85 14.99
CA ARG A 86 15.07 -2.94 13.53
C ARG A 86 14.15 -1.83 13.06
N ARG A 87 14.75 -0.75 12.53
CA ARG A 87 13.99 0.44 12.20
C ARG A 87 13.04 0.03 11.09
N ASP A 88 11.74 0.09 11.39
CA ASP A 88 10.73 -0.10 10.37
C ASP A 88 10.64 1.21 9.58
N ASP A 89 11.58 1.38 8.65
CA ASP A 89 11.68 2.55 7.78
C ASP A 89 10.39 2.76 6.99
N LEU A 90 9.71 1.66 6.64
CA LEU A 90 8.42 1.72 5.96
C LEU A 90 7.33 2.26 6.88
N ALA A 91 7.28 1.85 8.15
CA ALA A 91 6.37 2.47 9.11
C ALA A 91 6.69 3.95 9.31
N LEU A 92 7.96 4.35 9.38
CA LEU A 92 8.37 5.77 9.49
C LEU A 92 7.88 6.59 8.30
N LEU A 93 8.04 6.10 7.07
CA LEU A 93 7.50 6.75 5.86
C LEU A 93 5.97 6.88 5.93
N CYS A 94 5.29 5.85 6.41
CA CYS A 94 3.83 5.82 6.49
C CYS A 94 3.23 6.78 7.55
N HIS A 95 4.03 7.29 8.50
CA HIS A 95 3.55 8.34 9.42
C HIS A 95 3.20 9.64 8.66
N SER A 96 3.83 9.87 7.50
CA SER A 96 3.39 10.89 6.56
C SER A 96 2.30 10.30 5.65
N THR A 97 1.09 10.85 5.73
CA THR A 97 -0.04 10.40 4.91
C THR A 97 0.21 10.62 3.42
N GLU A 98 0.96 11.65 3.06
CA GLU A 98 1.29 11.93 1.65
C GLU A 98 2.19 10.83 1.09
N LEU A 99 3.25 10.47 1.82
CA LEU A 99 4.16 9.40 1.41
C LEU A 99 3.46 8.05 1.38
N ALA A 100 2.59 7.75 2.36
CA ALA A 100 1.78 6.54 2.34
C ALA A 100 0.91 6.44 1.08
N VAL A 101 0.28 7.54 0.67
CA VAL A 101 -0.52 7.57 -0.57
C VAL A 101 0.35 7.39 -1.81
N GLU A 102 1.51 8.04 -1.88
CA GLU A 102 2.45 7.87 -3.00
C GLU A 102 2.97 6.43 -3.11
N ILE A 103 3.34 5.79 -2.00
CA ILE A 103 3.73 4.37 -1.98
C ILE A 103 2.61 3.51 -2.58
N GLY A 104 1.36 3.73 -2.18
CA GLY A 104 0.22 2.98 -2.69
C GLY A 104 0.01 3.11 -4.20
N LYS A 105 0.44 4.20 -4.86
CA LYS A 105 0.34 4.34 -6.33
C LYS A 105 1.19 3.33 -7.08
N HIS A 106 2.30 2.91 -6.48
CA HIS A 106 3.27 1.99 -7.08
C HIS A 106 3.04 0.51 -6.70
N LEU A 107 2.08 0.24 -5.81
CA LEU A 107 1.74 -1.11 -5.39
C LEU A 107 0.57 -1.67 -6.22
N CYS A 108 0.59 -2.98 -6.47
CA CYS A 108 -0.59 -3.65 -7.04
C CYS A 108 -1.74 -3.63 -6.01
N PRO A 109 -3.01 -3.69 -6.41
CA PRO A 109 -4.14 -3.70 -5.47
C PRO A 109 -4.03 -4.78 -4.38
N ARG A 110 -3.46 -5.95 -4.73
CA ARG A 110 -3.19 -7.03 -3.78
C ARG A 110 -2.19 -6.63 -2.71
N ASP A 111 -1.11 -5.95 -3.10
CA ASP A 111 -0.04 -5.53 -2.20
C ASP A 111 -0.47 -4.35 -1.34
N ILE A 112 -1.34 -3.47 -1.87
CA ILE A 112 -2.00 -2.42 -1.07
C ILE A 112 -2.79 -3.07 0.07
N VAL A 113 -3.61 -4.10 -0.22
CA VAL A 113 -4.38 -4.80 0.81
C VAL A 113 -3.47 -5.54 1.79
N ALA A 114 -2.42 -6.20 1.29
CA ALA A 114 -1.44 -6.87 2.15
C ALA A 114 -0.80 -5.86 3.11
N LEU A 115 -0.28 -4.75 2.59
CA LEU A 115 0.36 -3.72 3.39
C LEU A 115 -0.61 -3.06 4.38
N TYR A 116 -1.86 -2.83 3.96
CA TYR A 116 -2.93 -2.35 4.83
C TYR A 116 -3.27 -3.32 5.97
N SER A 117 -3.08 -4.62 5.78
CA SER A 117 -3.30 -5.64 6.80
C SER A 117 -2.09 -5.89 7.70
N THR A 118 -0.87 -5.61 7.23
CA THR A 118 0.37 -5.93 7.96
C THR A 118 1.03 -4.73 8.63
N SER A 119 0.83 -3.50 8.12
CA SER A 119 1.44 -2.29 8.67
C SER A 119 0.39 -1.36 9.27
N ARG A 120 0.44 -1.19 10.60
CA ARG A 120 -0.47 -0.29 11.32
C ARG A 120 -0.30 1.18 10.93
N ALA A 121 0.94 1.63 10.71
CA ALA A 121 1.20 3.00 10.28
C ALA A 121 0.56 3.30 8.91
N PHE A 122 0.68 2.37 7.96
CA PHE A 122 0.03 2.50 6.65
C PHE A 122 -1.50 2.44 6.78
N HIS A 123 -2.01 1.52 7.59
CA HIS A 123 -3.44 1.39 7.88
C HIS A 123 -4.03 2.70 8.41
N ASP A 124 -3.44 3.27 9.46
CA ASP A 124 -3.90 4.49 10.10
C ASP A 124 -3.82 5.70 9.13
N ALA A 125 -2.76 5.78 8.32
CA ALA A 125 -2.61 6.83 7.31
C ALA A 125 -3.67 6.75 6.21
N VAL A 126 -3.97 5.53 5.74
CA VAL A 126 -5.00 5.29 4.72
C VAL A 126 -6.39 5.52 5.29
N ASP A 127 -6.71 5.04 6.49
CA ASP A 127 -8.01 5.26 7.13
C ASP A 127 -8.29 6.74 7.37
N ARG A 128 -7.27 7.52 7.73
CA ARG A 128 -7.43 8.96 7.86
C ARG A 128 -7.90 9.60 6.55
N TYR A 129 -7.52 9.11 5.38
CA TYR A 129 -7.86 9.73 4.09
C TYR A 129 -8.40 8.74 3.04
N MET A 130 -9.13 7.71 3.45
CA MET A 130 -9.51 6.56 2.62
C MET A 130 -10.04 6.94 1.23
N SER A 131 -11.02 7.85 1.18
CA SER A 131 -11.61 8.33 -0.07
C SER A 131 -10.58 8.99 -0.99
N ALA A 132 -9.72 9.84 -0.43
CA ALA A 132 -8.72 10.57 -1.20
C ALA A 132 -7.60 9.63 -1.68
N SER A 133 -7.12 8.74 -0.81
CA SER A 133 -6.11 7.73 -1.13
C SER A 133 -6.57 6.82 -2.28
N VAL A 134 -7.77 6.24 -2.15
CA VAL A 134 -8.35 5.36 -3.18
C VAL A 134 -8.55 6.10 -4.51
N ARG A 135 -9.03 7.34 -4.48
CA ARG A 135 -9.19 8.14 -5.70
C ARG A 135 -7.84 8.48 -6.35
N ALA A 136 -6.82 8.80 -5.55
CA ALA A 136 -5.48 9.07 -6.05
C ALA A 136 -4.86 7.82 -6.71
N TRP A 137 -5.02 6.64 -6.10
CA TRP A 137 -4.56 5.38 -6.66
C TRP A 137 -5.29 5.02 -7.96
N ILE A 138 -6.62 5.20 -8.02
CA ILE A 138 -7.38 4.99 -9.25
C ILE A 138 -6.95 5.96 -10.35
N ALA A 139 -6.76 7.24 -10.02
CA ALA A 139 -6.31 8.24 -10.99
C ALA A 139 -4.92 7.90 -11.57
N HIS A 140 -4.05 7.29 -10.76
CA HIS A 140 -2.74 6.84 -11.19
C HIS A 140 -2.81 5.54 -12.02
N GLN A 141 -3.54 4.53 -11.57
CA GLN A 141 -3.53 3.18 -12.14
C GLN A 141 -4.52 3.00 -13.31
N ALA A 142 -5.68 3.65 -13.24
CA ALA A 142 -6.80 3.41 -14.13
C ALA A 142 -7.64 4.70 -14.35
N PRO A 143 -7.05 5.77 -14.93
CA PRO A 143 -7.69 7.08 -15.04
C PRO A 143 -9.01 7.04 -15.83
N GLU A 144 -9.04 6.38 -17.00
CA GLU A 144 -10.26 6.26 -17.80
C GLU A 144 -11.37 5.51 -17.06
N ALA A 145 -11.04 4.41 -16.38
CA ALA A 145 -12.00 3.64 -15.61
C ALA A 145 -12.53 4.41 -14.38
N GLY A 146 -11.67 5.19 -13.72
CA GLY A 146 -12.07 6.06 -12.61
C GLY A 146 -13.08 7.13 -12.99
N HIS A 147 -13.07 7.59 -14.24
CA HIS A 147 -14.07 8.52 -14.77
C HIS A 147 -15.39 7.84 -15.14
N VAL A 148 -15.33 6.60 -15.65
CA VAL A 148 -16.52 5.87 -16.09
C VAL A 148 -17.28 5.28 -14.89
N PHE A 149 -16.57 4.67 -13.95
CA PHE A 149 -17.16 3.98 -12.81
C PHE A 149 -17.25 4.92 -11.60
N ASP A 150 -18.28 5.77 -11.52
CA ASP A 150 -18.49 6.63 -10.35
C ASP A 150 -18.91 5.79 -9.13
N PHE A 151 -18.23 5.99 -7.99
CA PHE A 151 -18.50 5.28 -6.73
C PHE A 151 -19.94 5.39 -6.24
N ARG A 152 -20.66 6.46 -6.60
CA ARG A 152 -22.07 6.68 -6.26
C ARG A 152 -23.00 5.61 -6.86
N LEU A 153 -22.58 4.98 -7.95
CA LEU A 153 -23.30 3.87 -8.59
C LEU A 153 -23.09 2.54 -7.85
N TYR A 154 -22.05 2.43 -7.03
CA TYR A 154 -21.61 1.20 -6.40
C TYR A 154 -21.80 1.21 -4.88
N LYS A 155 -22.96 1.66 -4.39
CA LYS A 155 -23.26 1.79 -2.95
C LYS A 155 -22.91 0.55 -2.11
N ARG A 156 -23.06 -0.65 -2.68
CA ARG A 156 -22.81 -1.94 -2.00
C ARG A 156 -21.34 -2.21 -1.67
N VAL A 157 -20.40 -1.58 -2.37
CA VAL A 157 -18.96 -1.77 -2.14
C VAL A 157 -18.30 -0.59 -1.42
N LEU A 158 -19.08 0.43 -1.09
CA LEU A 158 -18.62 1.54 -0.26
C LEU A 158 -18.52 1.10 1.19
N VAL A 159 -17.67 1.80 1.93
CA VAL A 159 -17.47 1.61 3.37
C VAL A 159 -17.87 2.89 4.10
N ALA A 160 -18.32 2.79 5.34
CA ALA A 160 -18.44 3.96 6.20
C ALA A 160 -17.06 4.63 6.30
N ASP A 161 -17.00 5.96 6.30
CA ASP A 161 -15.72 6.68 6.41
C ASP A 161 -15.00 6.24 7.70
N PRO A 162 -13.82 5.59 7.61
CA PRO A 162 -13.13 5.07 8.78
C PRO A 162 -12.69 6.17 9.75
N SER A 163 -12.58 7.42 9.27
CA SER A 163 -12.31 8.56 10.15
C SER A 163 -13.59 9.13 10.80
N GLY A 164 -14.75 8.49 10.64
CA GLY A 164 -16.02 8.90 11.24
C GLY A 164 -16.63 10.20 10.69
N ARG A 165 -16.16 10.70 9.53
CA ARG A 165 -16.69 11.94 8.96
C ARG A 165 -18.13 11.75 8.49
N THR A 166 -18.97 12.71 8.80
CA THR A 166 -20.38 12.74 8.40
C THR A 166 -20.58 13.56 7.12
N TRP A 167 -21.80 13.59 6.60
CA TRP A 167 -22.15 14.42 5.44
C TRP A 167 -22.16 15.93 5.75
N ASP A 168 -22.22 16.32 7.02
CA ASP A 168 -22.27 17.72 7.48
C ASP A 168 -21.10 18.57 6.93
N TYR A 169 -19.89 18.01 6.84
CA TYR A 169 -18.74 18.71 6.24
C TYR A 169 -18.88 19.04 4.74
N GLN A 170 -19.79 18.37 4.02
CA GLN A 170 -19.97 18.55 2.58
C GLN A 170 -21.04 19.60 2.26
N TYR A 171 -21.93 19.90 3.20
CA TYR A 171 -22.97 20.90 3.05
C TYR A 171 -22.64 22.03 4.01
N ASP A 172 -22.19 23.16 3.47
CA ASP A 172 -21.81 24.32 4.24
C ASP A 172 -23.00 24.87 5.06
N THR A 173 -23.11 24.41 6.31
CA THR A 173 -24.05 24.92 7.32
C THR A 173 -23.56 26.25 7.92
N THR A 174 -22.47 26.85 7.39
CA THR A 174 -21.94 28.16 7.80
C THR A 174 -22.43 29.33 6.96
N ILE A 175 -23.52 29.17 6.19
CA ILE A 175 -24.43 30.30 5.98
C ILE A 175 -25.30 30.47 7.24
N THR A 176 -24.64 30.75 8.37
CA THR A 176 -25.26 31.37 9.53
C THR A 176 -24.80 32.81 9.57
N ASP A 177 -25.75 33.70 9.30
CA ASP A 177 -25.88 34.99 9.96
C ASP A 177 -24.79 36.05 9.75
N GLU A 178 -24.69 36.58 8.53
CA GLU A 178 -24.31 37.98 8.35
C GLU A 178 -25.30 38.71 7.41
N LYS A 179 -26.30 39.32 8.07
CA LYS A 179 -27.06 40.54 7.73
C LYS A 179 -27.76 40.73 6.36
N GLU A 180 -29.09 40.81 6.49
CA GLU A 180 -29.96 41.92 6.06
C GLU A 180 -30.07 42.30 4.57
N GLU A 181 -31.29 42.11 4.07
CA GLU A 181 -32.08 43.10 3.29
C GLU A 181 -31.40 43.80 2.11
N SER A 182 -31.42 43.18 0.93
CA SER A 182 -31.72 43.93 -0.31
C SER A 182 -32.20 43.01 -1.43
N SER A 183 -33.48 43.20 -1.76
CA SER A 183 -34.13 43.06 -3.07
C SER A 183 -33.33 42.51 -4.27
N THR A 184 -33.95 41.48 -4.88
CA THR A 184 -33.96 41.20 -6.32
C THR A 184 -32.65 40.73 -6.96
N SER A 185 -32.46 39.41 -7.03
CA SER A 185 -32.20 38.75 -8.32
C SER A 185 -32.50 37.25 -8.25
N SER A 186 -33.27 36.79 -9.22
CA SER A 186 -33.62 35.39 -9.48
C SER A 186 -32.34 34.61 -9.82
N GLY A 187 -31.82 33.86 -8.85
CA GLY A 187 -30.64 33.02 -8.99
C GLY A 187 -30.89 31.68 -8.30
N VAL A 188 -31.18 30.67 -9.13
CA VAL A 188 -31.38 29.24 -8.82
C VAL A 188 -30.54 28.75 -7.62
N ARG A 189 -31.14 28.65 -6.42
CA ARG A 189 -30.59 27.84 -5.32
C ARG A 189 -31.18 26.43 -5.39
N ARG A 190 -30.56 25.56 -6.21
CA ARG A 190 -30.84 24.10 -6.21
C ARG A 190 -29.80 23.34 -5.39
N ASN A 191 -29.62 23.70 -4.14
CA ASN A 191 -29.02 22.76 -3.18
C ASN A 191 -30.14 22.41 -2.22
N GLY A 192 -30.77 21.25 -2.45
CA GLY A 192 -31.79 20.74 -1.55
C GLY A 192 -31.20 20.67 -0.16
N ALA A 193 -31.82 21.35 0.80
CA ALA A 193 -31.51 21.23 2.21
C ALA A 193 -31.53 19.74 2.54
N VAL A 194 -30.36 19.20 2.90
CA VAL A 194 -30.26 17.80 3.30
C VAL A 194 -30.86 17.71 4.69
N ASP A 195 -31.74 16.73 4.91
CA ASP A 195 -32.34 16.50 6.22
C ASP A 195 -31.25 16.49 7.30
N ALA A 196 -31.42 17.27 8.38
CA ALA A 196 -30.41 17.40 9.45
C ALA A 196 -29.99 16.03 10.03
N ALA A 197 -30.92 15.06 10.07
CA ALA A 197 -30.65 13.69 10.47
C ALA A 197 -29.65 12.97 9.53
N LYS A 198 -29.71 13.23 8.23
CA LYS A 198 -28.81 12.64 7.23
C LYS A 198 -27.46 13.35 7.18
N ALA A 199 -27.40 14.63 7.55
CA ALA A 199 -26.15 15.36 7.71
C ALA A 199 -25.27 14.73 8.81
N GLN A 200 -25.88 14.19 9.88
CA GLN A 200 -25.20 13.53 10.98
C GLN A 200 -24.81 12.06 10.69
N GLU A 201 -25.25 11.48 9.59
CA GLU A 201 -24.88 10.11 9.21
C GLU A 201 -23.42 10.05 8.74
N VAL A 202 -22.67 9.05 9.20
CA VAL A 202 -21.31 8.77 8.70
C VAL A 202 -21.37 8.52 7.21
N ARG A 203 -20.59 9.28 6.43
CA ARG A 203 -20.67 9.22 4.98
C ARG A 203 -20.10 7.89 4.46
N ALA A 204 -20.69 7.37 3.39
CA ALA A 204 -20.15 6.22 2.68
C ALA A 204 -19.11 6.68 1.64
N VAL A 205 -17.90 6.12 1.71
CA VAL A 205 -16.75 6.49 0.87
C VAL A 205 -16.23 5.30 0.04
N PRO A 206 -15.55 5.55 -1.09
CA PRO A 206 -14.84 4.49 -1.80
C PRO A 206 -13.70 3.94 -0.94
N GLY A 207 -13.72 2.62 -0.68
CA GLY A 207 -12.67 1.90 0.03
C GLY A 207 -11.89 0.92 -0.87
N LEU A 208 -11.09 0.04 -0.26
CA LEU A 208 -10.24 -0.92 -0.99
C LEU A 208 -11.02 -1.87 -1.91
N LYS A 209 -12.25 -2.27 -1.55
CA LYS A 209 -13.13 -3.08 -2.42
C LYS A 209 -13.51 -2.33 -3.70
N TYR A 210 -13.76 -1.04 -3.58
CA TYR A 210 -14.06 -0.18 -4.73
C TYR A 210 -12.82 0.02 -5.60
N LEU A 211 -11.63 0.21 -5.00
CA LEU A 211 -10.36 0.23 -5.73
C LEU A 211 -10.19 -1.04 -6.58
N GLN A 212 -10.36 -2.21 -5.97
CA GLN A 212 -10.25 -3.50 -6.65
C GLN A 212 -11.27 -3.63 -7.79
N LEU A 213 -12.51 -3.18 -7.58
CA LEU A 213 -13.56 -3.19 -8.61
C LEU A 213 -13.14 -2.35 -9.83
N VAL A 214 -12.68 -1.12 -9.62
CA VAL A 214 -12.33 -0.21 -10.74
C VAL A 214 -11.07 -0.69 -11.46
N VAL A 215 -10.00 -0.99 -10.74
CA VAL A 215 -8.73 -1.44 -11.33
C VAL A 215 -8.88 -2.80 -12.00
N GLY A 216 -9.66 -3.71 -11.42
CA GLY A 216 -9.94 -5.02 -12.01
C GLY A 216 -10.68 -4.91 -13.35
N ARG A 217 -11.66 -4.01 -13.44
CA ARG A 217 -12.40 -3.76 -14.69
C ARG A 217 -11.55 -3.08 -15.76
N ASP A 218 -10.70 -2.12 -15.37
CA ASP A 218 -9.73 -1.50 -16.28
C ASP A 218 -8.80 -2.55 -16.89
N ARG A 219 -8.21 -3.40 -16.04
CA ARG A 219 -7.35 -4.50 -16.48
C ARG A 219 -8.06 -5.44 -17.43
N CYS A 220 -9.28 -5.87 -17.10
CA CYS A 220 -10.07 -6.76 -17.96
C CYS A 220 -10.31 -6.15 -19.36
N CYS A 221 -10.64 -4.85 -19.43
CA CYS A 221 -10.83 -4.16 -20.71
C CYS A 221 -9.52 -4.06 -21.52
N ARG A 222 -8.37 -3.82 -20.86
CA ARG A 222 -7.05 -3.86 -21.51
C ARG A 222 -6.72 -5.25 -22.04
N ASP A 223 -7.03 -6.29 -21.28
CA ASP A 223 -6.82 -7.69 -21.67
C ASP A 223 -7.68 -8.05 -22.88
N MET A 224 -8.96 -7.67 -22.91
CA MET A 224 -9.84 -7.84 -24.08
C MET A 224 -9.24 -7.16 -25.32
N ARG A 225 -8.79 -5.91 -25.19
CA ARG A 225 -8.16 -5.17 -26.30
C ARG A 225 -6.89 -5.87 -26.79
N ALA A 226 -6.08 -6.39 -25.87
CA ALA A 226 -4.85 -7.11 -26.20
C ALA A 226 -5.15 -8.44 -26.90
N ILE A 227 -6.20 -9.17 -26.48
CA ILE A 227 -6.67 -10.39 -27.16
C ILE A 227 -7.10 -10.06 -28.58
N LEU A 228 -7.97 -9.05 -28.77
CA LEU A 228 -8.43 -8.62 -30.11
C LEU A 228 -7.25 -8.26 -31.03
N ALA A 229 -6.28 -7.51 -30.52
CA ALA A 229 -5.09 -7.15 -31.28
C ALA A 229 -4.24 -8.37 -31.67
N ARG A 230 -4.05 -9.34 -30.76
CA ARG A 230 -3.32 -10.59 -31.04
C ARG A 230 -3.99 -11.46 -32.11
N HIS A 231 -5.32 -11.39 -32.23
CA HIS A 231 -6.07 -12.06 -33.30
C HIS A 231 -6.13 -11.26 -34.62
N GLY A 232 -5.42 -10.13 -34.72
CA GLY A 232 -5.36 -9.33 -35.94
C GLY A 232 -6.52 -8.35 -36.13
N HIS A 233 -7.40 -8.20 -35.14
CA HIS A 233 -8.47 -7.20 -35.22
C HIS A 233 -7.89 -5.79 -35.03
N ARG A 234 -8.22 -4.89 -35.95
CA ARG A 234 -7.92 -3.46 -35.82
C ARG A 234 -8.94 -2.82 -34.89
N THR A 235 -8.52 -2.35 -33.73
CA THR A 235 -9.40 -1.66 -32.78
C THR A 235 -9.24 -0.14 -32.89
N PRO A 236 -10.33 0.65 -32.81
CA PRO A 236 -10.24 2.11 -32.78
C PRO A 236 -9.48 2.59 -31.53
N ARG A 237 -8.94 3.81 -31.58
CA ARG A 237 -8.23 4.40 -30.42
C ARG A 237 -9.13 4.52 -29.18
N SER A 238 -10.43 4.75 -29.38
CA SER A 238 -11.45 4.84 -28.32
C SER A 238 -11.90 3.49 -27.75
N MET A 239 -11.41 2.35 -28.27
CA MET A 239 -11.89 1.01 -27.89
C MET A 239 -11.89 0.78 -26.37
N HIS A 240 -10.85 1.24 -25.65
CA HIS A 240 -10.75 1.05 -24.20
C HIS A 240 -11.89 1.76 -23.47
N ALA A 241 -12.07 3.05 -23.71
CA ALA A 241 -13.17 3.84 -23.18
C ALA A 241 -14.54 3.25 -23.58
N THR A 242 -14.70 2.76 -24.81
CA THR A 242 -15.93 2.09 -25.26
C THR A 242 -16.21 0.82 -24.47
N LEU A 243 -15.21 -0.02 -24.22
CA LEU A 243 -15.35 -1.24 -23.42
C LEU A 243 -15.76 -0.92 -21.98
N LEU A 244 -15.13 0.09 -21.37
CA LEU A 244 -15.46 0.51 -20.00
C LEU A 244 -16.91 1.00 -19.90
N LYS A 245 -17.36 1.85 -20.84
CA LYS A 245 -18.73 2.36 -20.90
C LYS A 245 -19.74 1.25 -21.18
N LEU A 246 -19.40 0.33 -22.08
CA LEU A 246 -20.20 -0.86 -22.37
C LEU A 246 -20.34 -1.74 -21.12
N TRP A 247 -19.26 -1.97 -20.39
CA TRP A 247 -19.28 -2.71 -19.13
C TRP A 247 -20.25 -2.06 -18.13
N LEU A 248 -20.13 -0.74 -17.93
CA LEU A 248 -21.05 0.00 -17.05
C LEU A 248 -22.51 -0.17 -17.50
N CYS A 249 -22.77 -0.11 -18.80
CA CYS A 249 -24.11 -0.32 -19.36
C CYS A 249 -24.64 -1.74 -19.06
N LEU A 250 -23.80 -2.76 -19.18
CA LEU A 250 -24.15 -4.16 -18.92
C LEU A 250 -24.44 -4.46 -17.43
N GLU A 251 -23.86 -3.68 -16.51
CA GLU A 251 -24.13 -3.80 -15.07
C GLU A 251 -25.51 -3.28 -14.67
N VAL A 252 -26.16 -2.49 -15.54
CA VAL A 252 -27.49 -1.94 -15.29
C VAL A 252 -28.55 -2.98 -15.69
N PRO A 253 -29.42 -3.41 -14.76
CA PRO A 253 -30.29 -4.57 -14.99
C PRO A 253 -31.39 -4.28 -16.02
N THR A 254 -31.98 -3.08 -16.03
CA THR A 254 -33.14 -2.76 -16.87
C THR A 254 -32.78 -1.96 -18.12
N SER A 255 -33.51 -2.22 -19.21
CA SER A 255 -33.33 -1.48 -20.48
C SER A 255 -33.62 0.01 -20.35
N GLU A 256 -34.59 0.38 -19.50
CA GLU A 256 -34.93 1.78 -19.25
C GLU A 256 -33.80 2.54 -18.56
N GLN A 257 -33.21 1.94 -17.51
CA GLN A 257 -32.07 2.54 -16.82
C GLN A 257 -30.83 2.62 -17.73
N ARG A 258 -30.60 1.60 -18.58
CA ARG A 258 -29.55 1.65 -19.62
C ARG A 258 -29.78 2.81 -20.58
N ALA A 259 -31.01 3.01 -21.06
CA ALA A 259 -31.35 4.13 -21.93
C ALA A 259 -31.14 5.49 -21.24
N ALA A 260 -31.53 5.62 -19.97
CA ALA A 260 -31.28 6.82 -19.18
C ALA A 260 -29.77 7.09 -18.98
N LEU A 261 -28.98 6.05 -18.74
CA LEU A 261 -27.52 6.14 -18.61
C LEU A 261 -26.87 6.62 -19.91
N LEU A 262 -27.29 6.08 -21.06
CA LEU A 262 -26.76 6.46 -22.38
C LEU A 262 -27.15 7.87 -22.81
N ARG A 263 -28.27 8.41 -22.31
CA ARG A 263 -28.68 9.81 -22.52
C ARG A 263 -27.83 10.80 -21.73
N ASN A 264 -27.10 10.36 -20.70
CA ASN A 264 -26.24 11.23 -19.93
C ASN A 264 -24.97 11.55 -20.73
N PRO A 265 -24.67 12.84 -21.01
CA PRO A 265 -23.51 13.22 -21.82
C PRO A 265 -22.17 12.77 -21.21
N ARG A 266 -22.11 12.53 -19.89
CA ARG A 266 -20.91 11.99 -19.23
C ARG A 266 -20.56 10.56 -19.67
N HIS A 267 -21.56 9.77 -20.07
CA HIS A 267 -21.39 8.36 -20.43
C HIS A 267 -21.66 8.09 -21.93
N ALA A 268 -22.06 9.10 -22.70
CA ALA A 268 -22.23 8.99 -24.14
C ALA A 268 -20.91 8.60 -24.83
N LEU A 269 -20.99 7.72 -25.83
CA LEU A 269 -19.87 7.39 -26.71
C LEU A 269 -19.71 8.54 -27.70
N GLN A 270 -18.59 9.28 -27.60
CA GLN A 270 -18.14 10.25 -28.61
C GLN A 270 -17.13 9.58 -29.52
#